data_AF-A0A7S2MPW7-F1
#
_entry.id   AF-A0A7S2MPW7-F1
#
_cell.length_a   1.000
_cell.length_b   1.000
_cell.length_c   1.000
_cell.angle_alpha   90.00
_cell.angle_beta   90.00
_cell.angle_gamma   90.00
#
_symmetry.space_group_name_H-M   'P 1'
#
loop_
_entity.id
_entity.type
_entity.pdbx_description
1 polymer ?
#
loop_
_entity_poly.entity_id
_entity_poly.type
_entity_poly.pdbx_seq_one_letter_code
_entity_poly.pdbx_strand_id
1 'polypeptide(L)'
;VGGAAPAAPSPRLLNAAGSRVSDDLPVGEALQQASHVEIEGERLPIVVNPPAITKLEAFGRPLAGCPMTSTLRCEFCRPEDFELRWLRQASAGASPQGEVVHEGRVFWIPEEFAGQAMTLRADARG
;
A
#
# COMPACT_ATOMS: atom_id res chain seq x y z
N VAL A 1 7.32 57.65 -9.97
CA VAL A 1 8.10 56.68 -9.17
C VAL A 1 7.28 55.40 -9.10
N GLY A 2 7.57 54.44 -9.97
CA GLY A 2 6.84 53.16 -10.01
C GLY A 2 7.46 52.21 -8.99
N GLY A 3 6.82 52.04 -7.84
CA GLY A 3 7.21 51.03 -6.85
C GLY A 3 6.90 49.65 -7.41
N ALA A 4 7.93 48.86 -7.70
CA ALA A 4 7.76 47.45 -7.96
C ALA A 4 7.14 46.80 -6.71
N ALA A 5 6.02 46.10 -6.88
CA ALA A 5 5.43 45.32 -5.79
C ALA A 5 6.46 44.32 -5.26
N PRO A 6 6.58 44.12 -3.94
CA PRO A 6 7.46 43.10 -3.39
C PRO A 6 7.08 41.74 -3.96
N ALA A 7 8.06 41.00 -4.46
CA ALA A 7 7.84 39.64 -4.97
C ALA A 7 7.23 38.79 -3.86
N ALA A 8 6.11 38.13 -4.15
CA ALA A 8 5.47 37.22 -3.21
C ALA A 8 6.49 36.15 -2.75
N PRO A 9 6.54 35.82 -1.46
CA PRO A 9 7.48 34.81 -0.96
C PRO A 9 7.22 33.48 -1.66
N SER A 10 8.27 32.87 -2.21
CA SER A 10 8.16 31.60 -2.91
C SER A 10 7.77 30.47 -1.95
N PRO A 11 6.89 29.54 -2.35
CA PRO A 11 6.53 28.38 -1.54
C PRO A 11 7.75 27.56 -1.14
N ARG A 12 7.74 26.98 0.07
CA ARG A 12 8.82 26.12 0.57
C ARG A 12 8.28 24.77 1.04
N LEU A 13 8.96 23.69 0.68
CA LEU A 13 8.66 22.37 1.22
C LEU A 13 9.40 22.17 2.55
N LEU A 14 8.69 21.69 3.57
CA LEU A 14 9.24 21.39 4.89
C LEU A 14 9.08 19.90 5.21
N ASN A 15 10.11 19.27 5.74
CA ASN A 15 10.08 17.89 6.22
C ASN A 15 9.34 17.76 7.57
N ALA A 16 9.19 16.54 8.09
CA ALA A 16 8.45 16.27 9.33
C ALA A 16 9.03 17.02 10.55
N ALA A 17 10.35 17.26 10.56
CA ALA A 17 11.04 18.04 11.59
C ALA A 17 10.86 19.57 11.41
N GLY A 18 10.16 20.02 10.36
CA GLY A 18 9.98 21.44 10.04
C GLY A 18 11.18 22.09 9.34
N SER A 19 12.18 21.29 8.93
CA SER A 19 13.33 21.80 8.17
C SER A 19 13.01 21.89 6.69
N ARG A 20 13.58 22.88 6.01
CA ARG A 20 13.41 23.06 4.56
C ARG A 20 14.00 21.87 3.79
N VAL A 21 13.22 21.32 2.87
CA VAL A 21 13.69 20.34 1.88
C VAL A 21 14.52 21.08 0.83
N SER A 22 15.66 20.50 0.43
CA SER A 22 16.57 21.14 -0.52
C SER A 22 15.90 21.42 -1.87
N ASP A 23 16.16 22.61 -2.43
CA ASP A 23 15.69 22.99 -3.77
C ASP A 23 16.46 22.25 -4.89
N ASP A 24 17.60 21.62 -4.56
CA ASP A 24 18.42 20.87 -5.52
C ASP A 24 17.89 19.45 -5.80
N LEU A 25 16.90 18.99 -5.01
CA LEU A 25 16.30 17.67 -5.20
C LEU A 25 15.34 17.67 -6.40
N PRO A 26 15.30 16.58 -7.19
CA PRO A 26 14.22 16.37 -8.14
C PRO A 26 12.86 16.44 -7.44
N VAL A 27 11.85 17.03 -8.10
CA VAL A 27 10.55 17.32 -7.48
C VAL A 27 9.90 16.10 -6.82
N GLY A 28 10.06 14.92 -7.42
CA GLY A 28 9.51 13.67 -6.88
C GLY A 28 10.17 13.27 -5.56
N GLU A 29 11.49 13.42 -5.45
CA GLU A 29 12.24 13.13 -4.21
C GLU A 29 11.96 14.20 -3.14
N ALA A 30 11.86 15.48 -3.55
CA ALA A 30 11.51 16.56 -2.65
C ALA A 30 10.12 16.35 -2.03
N LEU A 31 9.13 15.97 -2.83
CA LEU A 31 7.77 15.68 -2.36
C LEU A 31 7.69 14.45 -1.46
N GLN A 32 8.54 13.43 -1.67
CA GLN A 32 8.62 12.28 -0.77
C GLN A 32 9.16 12.62 0.62
N GLN A 33 10.01 13.66 0.72
CA GLN A 33 10.57 14.11 1.99
C GLN A 33 9.73 15.21 2.67
N ALA A 34 8.85 15.85 1.91
CA ALA A 34 8.01 16.94 2.40
C ALA A 34 6.83 16.41 3.21
N SER A 35 6.49 17.13 4.28
CA SER A 35 5.30 16.89 5.10
C SER A 35 4.40 18.13 5.17
N HIS A 36 4.96 19.31 4.87
CA HIS A 36 4.22 20.56 4.83
C HIS A 36 4.73 21.42 3.68
N VAL A 37 3.86 22.31 3.20
CA VAL A 37 4.23 23.43 2.35
C VAL A 37 4.02 24.73 3.13
N GLU A 38 5.00 25.61 3.08
CA GLU A 38 4.92 26.97 3.63
C GLU A 38 4.62 27.95 2.49
N ILE A 39 3.51 28.68 2.60
CA ILE A 39 3.08 29.71 1.64
C ILE A 39 2.77 30.96 2.46
N GLU A 40 3.44 32.07 2.17
CA GLU A 40 3.21 33.36 2.86
C GLU A 40 3.31 33.28 4.40
N GLY A 41 4.13 32.37 4.93
CA GLY A 41 4.29 32.13 6.37
C GLY A 41 3.24 31.21 7.00
N GLU A 42 2.27 30.73 6.23
CA GLU A 42 1.33 29.71 6.66
C GLU A 42 1.85 28.31 6.32
N ARG A 43 1.82 27.41 7.31
CA ARG A 43 2.29 26.02 7.18
C ARG A 43 1.10 25.09 6.96
N LEU A 44 0.95 24.61 5.73
CA LEU A 44 -0.13 23.70 5.32
C LEU A 44 0.38 22.25 5.27
N PRO A 45 -0.36 21.28 5.82
CA PRO A 45 0.04 19.88 5.76
C PRO A 45 -0.06 19.32 4.34
N ILE A 46 0.92 18.52 3.95
CA ILE A 46 0.86 17.69 2.75
C ILE A 46 0.34 16.32 3.18
N VAL A 47 -0.84 15.96 2.69
CA VAL A 47 -1.43 14.65 2.93
C VAL A 47 -1.17 13.79 1.69
N VAL A 48 -0.38 12.73 1.86
CA VAL A 48 -0.17 11.72 0.83
C VAL A 48 -1.28 10.67 0.90
N ASN A 49 -1.66 10.12 -0.26
CA ASN A 49 -2.61 9.03 -0.30
C ASN A 49 -2.02 7.81 0.43
N PRO A 50 -2.79 7.16 1.31
CA PRO A 50 -2.30 5.97 2.00
C PRO A 50 -2.12 4.80 1.01
N PRO A 51 -1.22 3.86 1.31
CA PRO A 51 -1.16 2.57 0.63
C PRO A 51 -2.54 1.90 0.60
N ALA A 52 -2.99 1.48 -0.58
CA ALA A 52 -4.30 0.85 -0.74
C ALA A 52 -4.23 -0.34 -1.70
N ILE A 53 -4.67 -1.52 -1.25
CA ILE A 53 -4.88 -2.66 -2.14
C ILE A 53 -6.17 -2.39 -2.92
N THR A 54 -6.03 -2.21 -4.23
CA THR A 54 -7.17 -2.00 -5.14
C THR A 54 -7.71 -3.31 -5.72
N LYS A 55 -6.91 -4.38 -5.67
CA LYS A 55 -7.31 -5.68 -6.17
C LYS A 55 -6.58 -6.81 -5.44
N LEU A 56 -7.34 -7.78 -4.94
CA LEU A 56 -6.84 -9.05 -4.43
C LEU A 56 -7.76 -10.17 -4.94
N GLU A 57 -7.25 -11.01 -5.83
CA GLU A 57 -8.05 -12.08 -6.45
C GLU A 57 -7.31 -13.41 -6.43
N ALA A 58 -8.08 -14.49 -6.29
CA ALA A 58 -7.66 -15.87 -6.44
C ALA A 58 -8.33 -16.47 -7.70
N PHE A 59 -7.56 -17.22 -8.48
CA PHE A 59 -7.96 -17.85 -9.74
C PHE A 59 -7.58 -19.32 -9.71
N GLY A 60 -8.29 -20.14 -10.47
CA GLY A 60 -8.08 -21.58 -10.53
C GLY A 60 -9.34 -22.35 -10.20
N ARG A 61 -9.25 -23.67 -10.24
CA ARG A 61 -10.34 -24.55 -9.80
C ARG A 61 -10.06 -24.94 -8.34
N PRO A 62 -11.00 -24.70 -7.41
CA PRO A 62 -10.83 -25.06 -6.00
C PRO A 62 -11.03 -26.57 -5.80
N LEU A 63 -10.14 -27.37 -6.40
CA LEU A 63 -10.12 -28.83 -6.36
C LEU A 63 -8.80 -29.29 -5.78
N ALA A 64 -8.82 -30.37 -4.99
CA ALA A 64 -7.61 -31.01 -4.52
C ALA A 64 -6.70 -31.40 -5.70
N GLY A 65 -5.39 -31.27 -5.49
CA GLY A 65 -4.36 -31.48 -6.51
C GLY A 65 -4.31 -30.40 -7.61
N CYS A 66 -5.17 -29.38 -7.58
CA CYS A 66 -5.14 -28.28 -8.55
C CYS A 66 -4.49 -27.01 -7.95
N PRO A 67 -3.80 -26.20 -8.78
CA PRO A 67 -3.24 -24.94 -8.34
C PRO A 67 -4.31 -23.84 -8.29
N MET A 68 -4.31 -23.10 -7.19
CA MET A 68 -4.87 -21.77 -7.08
C MET A 68 -3.76 -20.75 -7.24
N THR A 69 -3.99 -19.74 -8.07
CA THR A 69 -3.06 -18.63 -8.30
C THR A 69 -3.68 -17.34 -7.80
N SER A 70 -2.88 -16.39 -7.33
CA SER A 70 -3.37 -15.10 -6.84
C SER A 70 -2.73 -13.92 -7.52
N THR A 71 -3.48 -12.82 -7.64
CA THR A 71 -2.97 -11.53 -8.09
C THR A 71 -3.28 -10.45 -7.06
N LEU A 72 -2.31 -9.56 -6.83
CA LEU A 72 -2.47 -8.35 -6.01
C LEU A 72 -2.12 -7.13 -6.87
N ARG A 73 -2.96 -6.11 -6.80
CA ARG A 73 -2.66 -4.76 -7.30
C ARG A 73 -2.92 -3.76 -6.18
N CYS A 74 -2.10 -2.74 -6.14
CA CYS A 74 -2.23 -1.71 -5.13
C CYS A 74 -1.85 -0.34 -5.70
N GLU A 75 -2.31 0.71 -5.04
CA GLU A 75 -1.99 2.10 -5.32
C GLU A 75 -1.19 2.67 -4.16
N PHE A 76 -0.24 3.55 -4.47
CA PHE A 76 0.64 4.20 -3.49
C PHE A 76 1.45 3.20 -2.63
N CYS A 77 1.66 1.99 -3.14
CA CYS A 77 2.52 0.94 -2.59
C CYS A 77 3.04 0.05 -3.72
N ARG A 78 3.89 -0.91 -3.36
CA ARG A 78 4.35 -1.96 -4.25
C ARG A 78 3.75 -3.30 -3.83
N PRO A 79 3.37 -4.19 -4.75
CA PRO A 79 2.91 -5.52 -4.39
C PRO A 79 3.89 -6.33 -3.53
N GLU A 80 5.19 -6.03 -3.65
CA GLU A 80 6.27 -6.65 -2.88
C GLU A 80 6.28 -6.24 -1.41
N ASP A 81 5.59 -5.16 -1.06
CA ASP A 81 5.39 -4.69 0.32
C ASP A 81 4.36 -5.57 1.07
N PHE A 82 3.76 -6.55 0.39
CA PHE A 82 2.77 -7.47 0.96
C PHE A 82 3.21 -8.93 0.84
N GLU A 83 2.86 -9.70 1.86
CA GLU A 83 2.92 -11.15 1.85
C GLU A 83 1.52 -11.74 1.65
N LEU A 84 1.40 -12.63 0.65
CA LEU A 84 0.15 -13.33 0.40
C LEU A 84 0.09 -14.61 1.20
N ARG A 85 -1.00 -14.80 1.94
CA ARG A 85 -1.23 -15.96 2.79
C ARG A 85 -2.55 -16.62 2.43
N TRP A 86 -2.54 -17.94 2.36
CA TRP A 86 -3.73 -18.76 2.20
C TRP A 86 -4.12 -19.32 3.56
N LEU A 87 -5.35 -19.05 3.94
CA LEU A 87 -5.89 -19.43 5.23
C LEU A 87 -7.01 -20.44 5.05
N ARG A 88 -6.96 -21.49 5.85
CA ARG A 88 -8.07 -22.42 6.01
C ARG A 88 -9.07 -21.83 6.99
N GLN A 89 -10.34 -21.77 6.60
CA GLN A 89 -11.42 -21.40 7.51
C GLN A 89 -12.05 -22.65 8.14
N ALA A 90 -12.44 -22.54 9.41
CA ALA A 90 -13.20 -23.59 10.09
C ALA A 90 -14.64 -23.73 9.53
N SER A 91 -15.20 -22.66 8.99
CA SER A 91 -16.52 -22.64 8.34
C SER A 91 -16.59 -21.53 7.29
N ALA A 92 -17.41 -21.74 6.26
CA ALA A 92 -17.66 -20.73 5.23
C ALA A 92 -18.33 -19.50 5.84
N GLY A 93 -17.75 -18.31 5.63
CA GLY A 93 -18.27 -17.04 6.14
C GLY A 93 -17.78 -16.65 7.55
N ALA A 94 -16.87 -17.42 8.14
CA ALA A 94 -16.18 -17.01 9.37
C ALA A 94 -15.24 -15.81 9.14
N SER A 95 -14.90 -15.12 10.23
CA SER A 95 -13.87 -14.06 10.27
C SER A 95 -12.57 -14.50 9.56
N PRO A 96 -11.77 -13.60 8.96
CA PRO A 96 -10.49 -13.92 8.31
C PRO A 96 -9.38 -14.41 9.27
N GLN A 97 -9.73 -14.90 10.46
CA GLN A 97 -8.87 -15.52 11.46
C GLN A 97 -8.73 -17.02 11.21
N GLY A 98 -8.49 -17.40 9.96
CA GLY A 98 -8.19 -18.79 9.61
C GLY A 98 -6.77 -19.18 10.03
N GLU A 99 -6.47 -20.47 9.93
CA GLU A 99 -5.10 -20.97 10.07
C GLU A 99 -4.35 -20.74 8.77
N VAL A 100 -3.16 -20.15 8.81
CA VAL A 100 -2.29 -20.01 7.63
C VAL A 100 -1.77 -21.39 7.25
N VAL A 101 -2.11 -21.85 6.05
CA VAL A 101 -1.70 -23.16 5.53
C VAL A 101 -0.71 -23.06 4.37
N HIS A 102 -0.57 -21.88 3.77
CA HIS A 102 0.41 -21.63 2.72
C HIS A 102 0.73 -20.15 2.57
N GLU A 103 1.94 -19.85 2.08
CA GLU A 103 2.41 -18.50 1.77
C GLU A 103 2.83 -18.42 0.30
N GLY A 104 2.46 -17.32 -0.35
CA GLY A 104 2.84 -17.04 -1.73
C GLY A 104 1.69 -17.05 -2.73
N ARG A 105 2.06 -16.87 -4.00
CA ARG A 105 1.12 -16.59 -5.09
C ARG A 105 0.42 -17.83 -5.65
N VAL A 106 0.99 -19.01 -5.46
CA VAL A 106 0.51 -20.25 -6.06
C VAL A 106 0.38 -21.30 -4.98
N PHE A 107 -0.85 -21.69 -4.69
CA PHE A 107 -1.18 -22.69 -3.68
C PHE A 107 -1.75 -23.94 -4.36
N TRP A 108 -1.09 -25.08 -4.18
CA TRP A 108 -1.62 -26.38 -4.60
C TRP A 108 -2.51 -26.92 -3.50
N ILE A 109 -3.79 -27.11 -3.79
CA ILE A 109 -4.77 -27.53 -2.78
C ILE A 109 -4.49 -28.99 -2.39
N PRO A 110 -4.16 -29.29 -1.13
CA PRO A 110 -4.01 -30.66 -0.64
C PRO A 110 -5.37 -31.39 -0.56
N GLU A 111 -5.35 -32.72 -0.63
CA GLU A 111 -6.57 -33.54 -0.54
C GLU A 111 -7.29 -33.39 0.80
N GLU A 112 -6.53 -33.19 1.89
CA GLU A 112 -7.07 -32.98 3.23
C GLU A 112 -7.91 -31.70 3.39
N PHE A 113 -7.85 -30.78 2.41
CA PHE A 113 -8.64 -29.56 2.40
C PHE A 113 -9.91 -29.65 1.53
N ALA A 114 -10.24 -30.83 1.01
CA ALA A 114 -11.48 -31.05 0.27
C ALA A 114 -12.71 -30.64 1.09
N GLY A 115 -13.59 -29.83 0.49
CA GLY A 115 -14.82 -29.34 1.12
C GLY A 115 -14.63 -28.18 2.11
N GLN A 116 -13.40 -27.69 2.30
CA GLN A 116 -13.10 -26.58 3.20
C GLN A 116 -13.08 -25.24 2.46
N ALA A 117 -13.47 -24.17 3.16
CA ALA A 117 -13.36 -22.82 2.65
C ALA A 117 -11.94 -22.28 2.87
N MET A 118 -11.41 -21.64 1.83
CA MET A 118 -10.07 -21.05 1.84
C MET A 118 -10.19 -19.54 1.62
N THR A 119 -9.34 -18.78 2.30
CA THR A 119 -9.25 -17.32 2.17
C THR A 119 -7.86 -16.92 1.73
N LEU A 120 -7.76 -16.03 0.76
CA LEU A 120 -6.52 -15.34 0.41
C LEU A 120 -6.47 -14.02 1.19
N ARG A 121 -5.35 -13.76 1.87
CA ARG A 121 -5.09 -12.52 2.60
C ARG A 121 -3.76 -11.91 2.15
N ALA A 122 -3.66 -10.60 2.19
CA ALA A 122 -2.43 -9.85 1.97
C ALA A 122 -2.07 -9.12 3.26
N ASP A 123 -0.93 -9.46 3.84
CA ASP A 123 -0.42 -8.86 5.07
C ASP A 123 0.75 -7.93 4.71
N ALA A 124 0.81 -6.73 5.27
CA ALA A 124 1.92 -5.81 5.04
C ALA A 124 3.22 -6.38 5.63
N ARG A 125 4.32 -6.28 4.88
CA ARG A 125 5.67 -6.56 5.36
C ARG A 125 6.11 -5.35 6.18
N GLY A 126 6.40 -5.58 7.46
CA GLY A 126 6.86 -4.54 8.38
C GLY A 126 8.24 -3.99 8.05
#